data_AF-A0A6B2C6P1-F1
#
_entry.id   AF-A0A6B2C6P1-F1
#
_cell.length_a   1.000
_cell.length_b   1.000
_cell.length_c   1.000
_cell.angle_alpha   90.00
_cell.angle_beta   90.00
_cell.angle_gamma   90.00
#
_symmetry.space_group_name_H-M   'P 1'
#
loop_
_entity.id
_entity.type
_entity.pdbx_description
1 polymer ?
#
loop_
_entity_poly.entity_id
_entity_poly.type
_entity_poly.pdbx_seq_one_letter_code
_entity_poly.pdbx_strand_id
1 'polypeptide(L)'
;MSKIRDLDEKIGIDVKDLYILERLSASSSLSCVSLSSIAKELGITRQSVHERVKRLCGEGFVENIGRCYVLTEKGRARLRFIKKVEPEYAELILRHFNIYGRSLEEFLKNDAKRDYALYFIIGSFLAYFLARITWISLMSFSEKGVEKILEELWNKELKKMTKAVIYTATIIEEKGRDALKTFVDALQGIAIFNATILEASTKKYSESSQK
;
A
#
# COMPACT_ATOMS: atom_id res chain seq x y z
N MET A 1 2.27 9.76 -15.97
CA MET A 1 1.32 8.70 -16.34
C MET A 1 1.96 7.43 -16.90
N SER A 2 3.12 7.46 -17.60
CA SER A 2 3.73 6.20 -18.11
C SER A 2 4.45 5.34 -17.05
N LYS A 3 5.04 5.94 -16.00
CA LYS A 3 5.72 5.18 -14.92
C LYS A 3 4.77 4.42 -13.96
N ILE A 4 3.49 4.76 -13.94
CA ILE A 4 2.46 4.09 -13.13
C ILE A 4 1.93 2.85 -13.87
N ARG A 5 1.81 2.91 -15.22
CA ARG A 5 1.46 1.76 -16.05
C ARG A 5 2.48 0.61 -15.99
N ASP A 6 3.77 0.92 -15.84
CA ASP A 6 4.80 -0.12 -15.67
C ASP A 6 4.70 -0.81 -14.29
N LEU A 7 4.07 -0.17 -13.29
CA LEU A 7 3.69 -0.83 -12.03
C LEU A 7 2.41 -1.67 -12.17
N ASP A 8 1.45 -1.22 -13.00
CA ASP A 8 0.18 -1.93 -13.28
C ASP A 8 0.40 -3.32 -13.88
N GLU A 9 1.41 -3.49 -14.75
CA GLU A 9 1.69 -4.79 -15.38
C GLU A 9 2.44 -5.77 -14.46
N LYS A 10 3.18 -5.26 -13.46
CA LYS A 10 4.01 -6.10 -12.58
C LYS A 10 3.31 -6.53 -11.29
N ILE A 11 2.25 -5.85 -10.89
CA ILE A 11 1.58 -6.11 -9.62
C ILE A 11 0.09 -6.26 -9.91
N GLY A 12 -0.41 -7.49 -9.86
CA GLY A 12 -1.82 -7.83 -10.04
C GLY A 12 -2.69 -7.39 -8.86
N ILE A 13 -2.63 -6.11 -8.51
CA ILE A 13 -3.47 -5.44 -7.52
C ILE A 13 -4.89 -5.36 -8.09
N ASP A 14 -5.91 -5.20 -7.24
CA ASP A 14 -7.29 -4.98 -7.69
C ASP A 14 -7.53 -3.58 -8.31
N VAL A 15 -6.55 -3.10 -9.09
CA VAL A 15 -6.62 -1.89 -9.93
C VAL A 15 -7.83 -1.95 -10.86
N LYS A 16 -8.24 -3.16 -11.24
CA LYS A 16 -9.46 -3.39 -12.03
C LYS A 16 -10.71 -2.94 -11.27
N ASP A 17 -10.80 -3.20 -9.97
CA ASP A 17 -11.92 -2.73 -9.16
C ASP A 17 -11.86 -1.21 -8.95
N LEU A 18 -10.66 -0.64 -8.75
CA LEU A 18 -10.49 0.82 -8.72
C LEU A 18 -10.94 1.46 -10.05
N TYR A 19 -10.52 0.88 -11.17
CA TYR A 19 -10.92 1.32 -12.51
C TYR A 19 -12.43 1.22 -12.70
N ILE A 20 -13.05 0.12 -12.27
CA ILE A 20 -14.52 -0.02 -12.27
C ILE A 20 -15.16 1.11 -11.47
N LEU A 21 -14.68 1.42 -10.26
CA LEU A 21 -15.20 2.54 -9.46
C LEU A 21 -15.01 3.89 -10.19
N GLU A 22 -13.87 4.11 -10.85
CA GLU A 22 -13.66 5.32 -11.65
C GLU A 22 -14.63 5.44 -12.81
N ARG A 23 -14.87 4.36 -13.56
CA ARG A 23 -15.83 4.38 -14.67
C ARG A 23 -17.25 4.59 -14.16
N LEU A 24 -17.62 3.94 -13.06
CA LEU A 24 -18.93 4.12 -12.43
C LEU A 24 -19.09 5.53 -11.82
N SER A 25 -18.02 6.26 -11.53
CA SER A 25 -18.11 7.67 -11.08
C SER A 25 -18.72 8.60 -12.13
N ALA A 26 -18.67 8.22 -13.41
CA ALA A 26 -19.33 8.94 -14.50
C ALA A 26 -20.80 8.50 -14.72
N SER A 27 -21.26 7.48 -14.00
CA SER A 27 -22.66 7.03 -14.06
C SER A 27 -23.55 7.90 -13.19
N SER A 28 -24.77 8.16 -13.66
CA SER A 28 -25.83 8.81 -12.91
C SER A 28 -27.12 7.98 -12.99
N SER A 29 -28.17 8.39 -12.26
CA SER A 29 -29.50 7.77 -12.39
C SER A 29 -30.10 7.88 -13.80
N LEU A 30 -29.56 8.77 -14.64
CA LEU A 30 -30.02 9.03 -16.00
C LEU A 30 -29.06 8.50 -17.08
N SER A 31 -27.79 8.22 -16.73
CA SER A 31 -26.75 7.77 -17.65
C SER A 31 -25.96 6.60 -17.06
N CYS A 32 -26.02 5.45 -17.72
CA CYS A 32 -25.47 4.22 -17.17
C CYS A 32 -24.27 3.75 -17.96
N VAL A 33 -23.15 3.53 -17.27
CA VAL A 33 -21.97 2.98 -17.92
C VAL A 33 -22.19 1.50 -18.20
N SER A 34 -21.98 1.12 -19.46
CA SER A 34 -22.10 -0.27 -19.91
C SER A 34 -20.97 -1.12 -19.35
N LEU A 35 -21.30 -2.20 -18.64
CA LEU A 35 -20.32 -3.20 -18.19
C LEU A 35 -19.56 -3.84 -19.35
N SER A 36 -20.17 -3.92 -20.53
CA SER A 36 -19.49 -4.39 -21.75
C SER A 36 -18.41 -3.42 -22.22
N SER A 37 -18.63 -2.11 -22.05
CA SER A 37 -17.60 -1.09 -22.34
C SER A 37 -16.42 -1.24 -21.39
N ILE A 38 -16.71 -1.34 -20.08
CA ILE A 38 -15.68 -1.54 -19.06
C ILE A 38 -14.89 -2.84 -19.32
N ALA A 39 -15.58 -3.93 -19.69
CA ALA A 39 -14.93 -5.20 -20.02
C ALA A 39 -13.96 -5.08 -21.19
N LYS A 40 -14.35 -4.35 -22.25
CA LYS A 40 -13.51 -4.08 -23.42
C LYS A 40 -12.30 -3.22 -23.07
N GLU A 41 -12.50 -2.17 -22.27
CA GLU A 41 -11.44 -1.27 -21.79
C GLU A 41 -10.40 -2.02 -20.91
N LEU A 42 -10.87 -2.95 -20.07
CA LEU A 42 -10.02 -3.76 -19.18
C LEU A 42 -9.43 -5.03 -19.82
N GLY A 43 -9.84 -5.39 -21.04
CA GLY A 43 -9.44 -6.64 -21.69
C GLY A 43 -9.87 -7.91 -20.95
N ILE A 44 -11.02 -7.89 -20.26
CA ILE A 44 -11.56 -9.04 -19.52
C ILE A 44 -12.98 -9.38 -19.96
N THR A 45 -13.48 -10.54 -19.53
CA THR A 45 -14.86 -10.94 -19.83
C THR A 45 -15.88 -10.06 -19.11
N ARG A 46 -17.03 -9.84 -19.74
CA ARG A 46 -18.17 -9.16 -19.11
C ARG A 46 -18.62 -9.84 -17.82
N GLN A 47 -18.56 -11.17 -17.77
CA GLN A 47 -18.87 -11.94 -16.57
C GLN A 47 -17.91 -11.60 -15.42
N SER A 48 -16.61 -11.49 -15.69
CA SER A 48 -15.62 -11.08 -14.68
C SER A 48 -15.88 -9.68 -14.15
N VAL A 49 -16.24 -8.72 -15.02
CA VAL A 49 -16.68 -7.38 -14.58
C VAL A 49 -17.92 -7.47 -13.69
N HIS A 50 -18.90 -8.29 -14.06
CA HIS A 50 -20.12 -8.43 -13.29
C HIS A 50 -19.88 -9.00 -11.89
N GLU A 51 -19.04 -10.03 -11.76
CA GLU A 51 -18.64 -10.61 -10.48
C GLU A 51 -17.95 -9.57 -9.58
N ARG A 52 -17.06 -8.77 -10.16
CA ARG A 52 -16.36 -7.67 -9.46
C ARG A 52 -17.32 -6.60 -8.97
N VAL A 53 -18.23 -6.14 -9.82
CA VAL A 53 -19.26 -5.16 -9.45
C VAL A 53 -20.17 -5.72 -8.36
N LYS A 54 -20.58 -7.00 -8.45
CA LYS A 54 -21.40 -7.65 -7.43
C LYS A 54 -20.70 -7.68 -6.06
N ARG A 55 -19.39 -7.95 -6.03
CA ARG A 55 -18.56 -7.87 -4.82
C ARG A 55 -18.50 -6.44 -4.27
N LEU A 56 -18.22 -5.44 -5.12
CA LEU A 56 -18.21 -4.03 -4.72
C LEU A 56 -19.56 -3.55 -4.17
N CYS A 57 -20.67 -4.13 -4.65
CA CYS A 57 -22.00 -3.93 -4.06
C CYS A 57 -22.11 -4.55 -2.66
N GLY A 58 -21.65 -5.78 -2.48
CA GLY A 58 -21.63 -6.45 -1.18
C GLY A 58 -20.80 -5.70 -0.12
N GLU A 59 -19.74 -5.01 -0.56
CA GLU A 59 -18.88 -4.18 0.30
C GLU A 59 -19.43 -2.74 0.50
N GLY A 60 -20.52 -2.39 -0.16
CA GLY A 60 -21.22 -1.10 -0.01
C GLY A 60 -20.55 0.07 -0.73
N PHE A 61 -19.65 -0.17 -1.68
CA PHE A 61 -19.04 0.89 -2.51
C PHE A 61 -19.88 1.26 -3.73
N VAL A 62 -20.69 0.32 -4.21
CA VAL A 62 -21.57 0.45 -5.36
C VAL A 62 -22.98 0.04 -4.96
N GLU A 63 -23.99 0.63 -5.57
CA GLU A 63 -25.39 0.22 -5.43
C GLU A 63 -26.00 -0.04 -6.81
N ASN A 64 -26.95 -0.98 -6.87
CA ASN A 64 -27.73 -1.25 -8.07
C ASN A 64 -29.07 -0.51 -7.97
N ILE A 65 -29.29 0.46 -8.85
CA ILE A 65 -30.52 1.26 -8.94
C ILE A 65 -31.45 0.77 -10.06
N GLY A 66 -31.47 -0.55 -10.30
CA GLY A 66 -32.32 -1.21 -11.29
C GLY A 66 -31.53 -1.64 -12.52
N ARG A 67 -31.46 -0.78 -13.55
CA ARG A 67 -30.72 -1.07 -14.79
C ARG A 67 -29.23 -0.72 -14.70
N CYS A 68 -28.79 -0.10 -13.60
CA CYS A 68 -27.54 0.63 -13.55
C CYS A 68 -26.84 0.49 -12.20
N TYR A 69 -25.51 0.56 -12.24
CA TYR A 69 -24.67 0.59 -11.05
C TYR A 69 -24.15 2.01 -10.84
N VAL A 70 -24.25 2.52 -9.62
CA VAL A 70 -23.76 3.84 -9.24
C VAL A 70 -22.92 3.75 -7.97
N LEU A 71 -22.01 4.70 -7.78
CA LEU A 71 -21.23 4.76 -6.56
C LEU A 71 -22.11 5.19 -5.37
N THR A 72 -21.93 4.54 -4.22
CA THR A 72 -22.46 5.05 -2.95
C THR A 72 -21.63 6.23 -2.44
N GLU A 73 -22.06 6.90 -1.38
CA GLU A 73 -21.22 7.94 -0.76
C GLU A 73 -19.91 7.37 -0.21
N LYS A 74 -19.95 6.14 0.33
CA LYS A 74 -18.76 5.39 0.75
C LYS A 74 -17.80 5.16 -0.43
N GLY A 75 -18.32 4.74 -1.59
CA GLY A 75 -17.55 4.56 -2.82
C GLY A 75 -16.90 5.86 -3.30
N ARG A 76 -17.67 6.95 -3.35
CA ARG A 76 -17.15 8.27 -3.74
C ARG A 76 -16.09 8.79 -2.78
N ALA A 77 -16.34 8.72 -1.48
CA ALA A 77 -15.38 9.15 -0.45
C ALA A 77 -14.08 8.37 -0.54
N ARG A 78 -14.15 7.04 -0.72
CA ARG A 78 -12.98 6.17 -0.92
C ARG A 78 -12.19 6.57 -2.17
N LEU A 79 -12.88 6.78 -3.30
CA LEU A 79 -12.22 7.15 -4.55
C LEU A 79 -11.51 8.51 -4.45
N ARG A 80 -12.15 9.51 -3.82
CA ARG A 80 -11.52 10.82 -3.54
C ARG A 80 -10.28 10.69 -2.67
N PHE A 81 -10.36 9.86 -1.62
CA PHE A 81 -9.25 9.61 -0.72
C PHE A 81 -8.06 8.96 -1.44
N ILE A 82 -8.31 7.90 -2.21
CA ILE A 82 -7.28 7.22 -3.00
C ILE A 82 -6.62 8.21 -3.96
N LYS A 83 -7.39 8.93 -4.79
CA LYS A 83 -6.83 9.90 -5.77
C LYS A 83 -5.96 10.98 -5.16
N LYS A 84 -6.26 11.39 -3.93
CA LYS A 84 -5.47 12.39 -3.20
C LYS A 84 -4.17 11.79 -2.68
N VAL A 85 -4.24 10.61 -2.09
CA VAL A 85 -3.16 10.03 -1.26
C VAL A 85 -2.23 9.13 -2.05
N GLU A 86 -2.74 8.47 -3.09
CA GLU A 86 -2.02 7.53 -3.94
C GLU A 86 -0.73 8.13 -4.52
N PRO A 87 -0.71 9.32 -5.16
CA PRO A 87 0.52 9.89 -5.69
C PRO A 87 1.63 10.06 -4.65
N GLU A 88 1.27 10.45 -3.41
CA GLU A 88 2.22 10.68 -2.31
C GLU A 88 2.93 9.37 -1.93
N TYR A 89 2.20 8.26 -1.85
CA TYR A 89 2.80 6.95 -1.54
C TYR A 89 3.59 6.39 -2.71
N ALA A 90 3.16 6.61 -3.95
CA ALA A 90 3.94 6.20 -5.14
C ALA A 90 5.31 6.88 -5.14
N GLU A 91 5.35 8.19 -4.88
CA GLU A 91 6.58 8.95 -4.78
C GLU A 91 7.46 8.45 -3.61
N LEU A 92 6.85 8.22 -2.45
CA LEU A 92 7.55 7.74 -1.26
C LEU A 92 8.22 6.36 -1.51
N ILE A 93 7.49 5.42 -2.13
CA ILE A 93 8.00 4.10 -2.52
C ILE A 93 9.22 4.24 -3.42
N LEU A 94 9.11 5.03 -4.51
CA LEU A 94 10.21 5.24 -5.46
C LEU A 94 11.42 5.90 -4.79
N ARG A 95 11.19 6.90 -3.94
CA ARG A 95 12.24 7.60 -3.20
C ARG A 95 13.03 6.65 -2.33
N HIS A 96 12.37 5.84 -1.50
CA HIS A 96 13.05 4.92 -0.61
C HIS A 96 13.73 3.77 -1.34
N PHE A 97 13.14 3.28 -2.43
CA PHE A 97 13.79 2.28 -3.29
C PHE A 97 15.11 2.80 -3.88
N ASN A 98 15.12 4.05 -4.35
CA ASN A 98 16.33 4.67 -4.91
C ASN A 98 17.41 4.92 -3.85
N ILE A 99 17.01 5.39 -2.66
CA ILE A 99 17.94 5.57 -1.53
C ILE A 99 18.55 4.21 -1.16
N TYR A 100 17.72 3.18 -1.02
CA TYR A 100 18.17 1.82 -0.74
C TYR A 100 19.23 1.32 -1.72
N GLY A 101 18.98 1.45 -3.02
CA GLY A 101 19.93 1.03 -4.06
C GLY A 101 21.26 1.78 -3.98
N ARG A 102 21.23 3.10 -3.82
CA ARG A 102 22.44 3.93 -3.67
C ARG A 102 23.23 3.58 -2.42
N SER A 103 22.55 3.34 -1.30
CA SER A 103 23.21 2.99 -0.04
C SER A 103 23.85 1.61 -0.10
N LEU A 104 23.23 0.63 -0.79
CA LEU A 104 23.88 -0.66 -1.07
C LEU A 104 25.14 -0.50 -1.90
N GLU A 105 25.10 0.32 -2.95
CA GLU A 105 26.29 0.57 -3.77
C GLU A 105 27.42 1.21 -2.96
N GLU A 106 27.12 2.23 -2.15
CA GLU A 106 28.13 2.88 -1.31
C GLU A 106 28.71 1.91 -0.28
N PHE A 107 27.87 1.07 0.33
CA PHE A 107 28.31 0.03 1.27
C PHE A 107 29.34 -0.92 0.63
N LEU A 108 29.09 -1.35 -0.60
CA LEU A 108 29.96 -2.32 -1.29
C LEU A 108 31.25 -1.67 -1.82
N LYS A 109 31.22 -0.38 -2.17
CA LYS A 109 32.35 0.33 -2.79
C LYS A 109 33.26 1.03 -1.78
N ASN A 110 32.75 1.40 -0.60
CA ASN A 110 33.44 2.30 0.31
C ASN A 110 33.43 1.82 1.75
N ASP A 111 34.48 1.11 2.13
CA ASP A 111 34.66 0.51 3.46
C ASP A 111 34.56 1.54 4.59
N ALA A 112 35.09 2.75 4.37
CA ALA A 112 35.06 3.82 5.37
C ALA A 112 33.65 4.37 5.64
N LYS A 113 32.67 4.11 4.76
CA LYS A 113 31.28 4.58 4.91
C LYS A 113 30.26 3.48 5.15
N ARG A 114 30.70 2.22 5.30
CA ARG A 114 29.81 1.06 5.49
C ARG A 114 28.83 1.25 6.65
N ASP A 115 29.30 1.77 7.78
CA ASP A 115 28.47 2.01 8.97
C ASP A 115 27.29 2.94 8.64
N TYR A 116 27.57 4.10 8.05
CA TYR A 116 26.53 5.06 7.65
C TYR A 116 25.60 4.49 6.58
N ALA A 117 26.17 3.82 5.58
CA ALA A 117 25.40 3.19 4.52
C ALA A 117 24.43 2.13 5.08
N LEU A 118 24.84 1.38 6.12
CA LEU A 118 23.99 0.38 6.77
C LEU A 118 22.73 1.02 7.38
N TYR A 119 22.85 2.15 8.09
CA TYR A 119 21.68 2.86 8.63
C TYR A 119 20.70 3.27 7.52
N PHE A 120 21.21 3.77 6.40
CA PHE A 120 20.35 4.13 5.27
C PHE A 120 19.73 2.91 4.59
N ILE A 121 20.47 1.79 4.46
CA ILE A 121 19.94 0.53 3.92
C ILE A 121 18.76 0.04 4.77
N ILE A 122 18.95 -0.08 6.08
CA ILE A 122 17.91 -0.57 7.00
C ILE A 122 16.71 0.40 7.01
N GLY A 123 16.96 1.70 7.20
CA GLY A 123 15.91 2.70 7.28
C GLY A 123 15.09 2.83 5.99
N SER A 124 15.75 2.82 4.83
CA SER A 124 15.05 2.89 3.53
C SER A 124 14.31 1.60 3.19
N PHE A 125 14.83 0.42 3.55
CA PHE A 125 14.10 -0.84 3.45
C PHE A 125 12.81 -0.81 4.29
N LEU A 126 12.90 -0.36 5.54
CA LEU A 126 11.76 -0.30 6.45
C LEU A 126 10.70 0.69 5.96
N ALA A 127 11.12 1.89 5.54
CA ALA A 127 10.24 2.91 4.99
C ALA A 127 9.59 2.44 3.67
N TYR A 128 10.35 1.77 2.80
CA TYR A 128 9.82 1.13 1.58
C TYR A 128 8.73 0.10 1.93
N PHE A 129 9.01 -0.81 2.86
CA PHE A 129 8.09 -1.85 3.28
C PHE A 129 6.78 -1.26 3.83
N LEU A 130 6.86 -0.28 4.73
CA LEU A 130 5.69 0.39 5.29
C LEU A 130 4.89 1.14 4.22
N ALA A 131 5.55 1.85 3.32
CA ALA A 131 4.89 2.55 2.21
C ALA A 131 4.16 1.56 1.28
N ARG A 132 4.75 0.38 1.02
CA ARG A 132 4.12 -0.71 0.25
C ARG A 132 2.91 -1.29 0.97
N ILE A 133 2.97 -1.54 2.29
CA ILE A 133 1.81 -1.99 3.06
C ILE A 133 0.67 -0.98 2.95
N THR A 134 0.98 0.31 3.14
CA THR A 134 -0.06 1.34 3.03
C THR A 134 -0.64 1.39 1.62
N TRP A 135 0.19 1.33 0.58
CA TRP A 135 -0.28 1.24 -0.80
C TRP A 135 -1.24 0.06 -1.03
N ILE A 136 -0.89 -1.13 -0.54
CA ILE A 136 -1.74 -2.33 -0.68
C ILE A 136 -3.07 -2.12 0.04
N SER A 137 -3.05 -1.52 1.23
CA SER A 137 -4.28 -1.20 1.98
C SER A 137 -5.17 -0.15 1.28
N LEU A 138 -4.59 0.71 0.44
CA LEU A 138 -5.32 1.67 -0.37
C LEU A 138 -5.98 0.99 -1.58
N MET A 139 -5.25 0.08 -2.23
CA MET A 139 -5.61 -0.43 -3.55
C MET A 139 -6.31 -1.80 -3.55
N SER A 140 -6.27 -2.55 -2.45
CA SER A 140 -6.97 -3.83 -2.33
C SER A 140 -8.30 -3.67 -1.59
N PHE A 141 -9.31 -4.36 -2.09
CA PHE A 141 -10.66 -4.39 -1.52
C PHE A 141 -11.00 -5.72 -0.83
N SER A 142 -10.16 -6.75 -1.00
CA SER A 142 -10.41 -8.09 -0.44
C SER A 142 -9.18 -8.68 0.23
N GLU A 143 -9.40 -9.49 1.25
CA GLU A 143 -8.36 -10.22 1.99
C GLU A 143 -7.53 -11.12 1.07
N LYS A 144 -8.19 -11.93 0.23
CA LYS A 144 -7.52 -12.76 -0.79
C LYS A 144 -6.67 -11.94 -1.76
N GLY A 145 -7.13 -10.72 -2.10
CA GLY A 145 -6.36 -9.79 -2.91
C GLY A 145 -5.10 -9.32 -2.18
N VAL A 146 -5.21 -8.98 -0.89
CA VAL A 146 -4.06 -8.60 -0.06
C VAL A 146 -3.05 -9.73 0.02
N GLU A 147 -3.48 -10.96 0.33
CA GLU A 147 -2.61 -12.13 0.46
C GLU A 147 -1.77 -12.37 -0.81
N LYS A 148 -2.43 -12.43 -1.98
CA LYS A 148 -1.75 -12.60 -3.25
C LYS A 148 -0.71 -11.50 -3.53
N ILE A 149 -1.05 -10.24 -3.24
CA ILE A 149 -0.13 -9.12 -3.47
C ILE A 149 1.07 -9.22 -2.52
N LEU A 150 0.85 -9.60 -1.26
CA LEU A 150 1.94 -9.80 -0.30
C LEU A 150 2.87 -10.93 -0.74
N GLU A 151 2.34 -12.05 -1.24
CA GLU A 151 3.15 -13.15 -1.77
C GLU A 151 4.00 -12.69 -2.97
N GLU A 152 3.40 -11.97 -3.92
CA GLU A 152 4.13 -11.45 -5.07
C GLU A 152 5.21 -10.45 -4.67
N LEU A 153 4.87 -9.51 -3.78
CA LEU A 153 5.79 -8.50 -3.26
C LEU A 153 6.96 -9.16 -2.51
N TRP A 154 6.67 -10.18 -1.69
CA TRP A 154 7.68 -10.96 -1.01
C TRP A 154 8.65 -11.62 -1.99
N ASN A 155 8.09 -12.37 -2.96
CA ASN A 155 8.89 -13.17 -3.88
C ASN A 155 9.69 -12.35 -4.88
N LYS A 156 9.13 -11.23 -5.39
CA LYS A 156 9.77 -10.40 -6.42
C LYS A 156 10.81 -9.42 -5.84
N GLU A 157 10.54 -8.86 -4.66
CA GLU A 157 11.30 -7.70 -4.16
C GLU A 157 11.81 -7.89 -2.74
N LEU A 158 10.89 -8.04 -1.76
CA LEU A 158 11.27 -7.97 -0.34
C LEU A 158 12.24 -9.08 0.07
N LYS A 159 12.07 -10.30 -0.45
CA LYS A 159 12.99 -11.41 -0.14
C LYS A 159 14.43 -11.06 -0.50
N LYS A 160 14.66 -10.39 -1.62
CA LYS A 160 16.00 -9.96 -2.04
C LYS A 160 16.51 -8.83 -1.15
N MET A 161 15.66 -7.85 -0.83
CA MET A 161 16.04 -6.73 0.01
C MET A 161 16.37 -7.17 1.44
N THR A 162 15.54 -8.02 2.05
CA THR A 162 15.78 -8.60 3.37
C THR A 162 17.10 -9.36 3.42
N LYS A 163 17.41 -10.18 2.41
CA LYS A 163 18.69 -10.88 2.32
C LYS A 163 19.87 -9.91 2.33
N ALA A 164 19.78 -8.82 1.57
CA ALA A 164 20.84 -7.83 1.52
C ALA A 164 21.00 -7.09 2.85
N VAL A 165 19.91 -6.71 3.53
CA VAL A 165 19.96 -6.11 4.88
C VAL A 165 20.67 -7.04 5.88
N ILE A 166 20.31 -8.33 5.89
CA ILE A 166 20.96 -9.33 6.77
C ILE A 166 22.45 -9.46 6.43
N TYR A 167 22.77 -9.53 5.14
CA TYR A 167 24.15 -9.66 4.67
C TYR A 167 25.00 -8.44 5.06
N THR A 168 24.50 -7.22 4.83
CA THR A 168 25.23 -5.99 5.16
C THR A 168 25.38 -5.80 6.67
N ALA A 169 24.38 -6.17 7.46
CA ALA A 169 24.50 -6.17 8.92
C ALA A 169 25.54 -7.20 9.41
N THR A 170 25.62 -8.36 8.78
CA THR A 170 26.58 -9.41 9.18
C THR A 170 28.03 -8.98 8.89
N ILE A 171 28.29 -8.27 7.80
CA ILE A 171 29.64 -7.81 7.43
C ILE A 171 30.25 -6.86 8.47
N ILE A 172 29.44 -6.01 9.12
CA ILE A 172 29.93 -5.07 10.14
C ILE A 172 29.71 -5.59 11.56
N GLU A 173 29.41 -6.89 11.70
CA GLU A 173 29.36 -7.63 12.97
C GLU A 173 28.60 -6.90 14.09
N GLU A 174 29.28 -6.46 15.14
CA GLU A 174 28.72 -5.81 16.33
C GLU A 174 27.97 -4.52 15.97
N LYS A 175 28.58 -3.64 15.16
CA LYS A 175 27.92 -2.41 14.70
C LYS A 175 26.68 -2.70 13.87
N GLY A 176 26.69 -3.81 13.13
CA GLY A 176 25.53 -4.23 12.36
C GLY A 176 24.36 -4.66 13.24
N ARG A 177 24.65 -5.36 14.34
CA ARG A 177 23.64 -5.70 15.36
C ARG A 177 23.11 -4.46 16.07
N ASP A 178 23.99 -3.53 16.43
CA ASP A 178 23.60 -2.28 17.10
C ASP A 178 22.71 -1.41 16.21
N ALA A 179 23.00 -1.35 14.92
CA ALA A 179 22.15 -0.64 13.96
C ALA A 179 20.75 -1.27 13.91
N LEU A 180 20.64 -2.60 13.78
CA LEU A 180 19.34 -3.30 13.79
C LEU A 180 18.58 -3.05 15.10
N LYS A 181 19.26 -3.17 16.24
CA LYS A 181 18.69 -2.91 17.56
C LYS A 181 18.13 -1.49 17.66
N THR A 182 18.88 -0.50 17.19
CA THR A 182 18.45 0.92 17.19
C THR A 182 17.11 1.11 16.47
N PHE A 183 16.92 0.46 15.31
CA PHE A 183 15.64 0.53 14.59
C PHE A 183 14.50 -0.19 15.31
N VAL A 184 14.76 -1.33 15.94
CA VAL A 184 13.77 -2.04 16.75
C VAL A 184 13.33 -1.20 17.95
N ASP A 185 14.28 -0.62 18.68
CA ASP A 185 14.02 0.24 19.84
C ASP A 185 13.19 1.47 19.43
N ALA A 186 13.50 2.08 18.28
CA ALA A 186 12.73 3.21 17.74
C ALA A 186 11.28 2.83 17.43
N LEU A 187 11.05 1.68 16.78
CA LEU A 187 9.69 1.18 16.49
C LEU A 187 8.91 0.88 17.78
N GLN A 188 9.57 0.27 18.76
CA GLN A 188 8.98 -0.02 20.07
C GLN A 188 8.59 1.27 20.80
N GLY A 189 9.44 2.29 20.78
CA GLY A 189 9.15 3.60 21.37
C GLY A 189 7.91 4.26 20.75
N ILE A 190 7.78 4.22 19.42
CA ILE A 190 6.58 4.72 18.71
C ILE A 190 5.32 3.95 19.14
N ALA A 191 5.41 2.62 19.24
CA ALA A 191 4.29 1.78 19.64
C ALA A 191 3.80 2.10 21.07
N ILE A 192 4.73 2.22 22.03
CA ILE A 192 4.42 2.56 23.43
C ILE A 192 3.77 3.95 23.52
N PHE A 193 4.31 4.93 22.80
CA PHE A 193 3.73 6.28 22.76
C PHE A 193 2.28 6.27 22.27
N ASN A 194 2.00 5.57 21.16
CA ASN A 194 0.64 5.45 20.62
C ASN A 194 -0.31 4.72 21.58
N ALA A 195 0.15 3.67 22.25
CA ALA A 195 -0.66 2.96 23.26
C ALA A 195 -1.03 3.88 24.44
N THR A 196 -0.09 4.69 24.90
CA THR A 196 -0.30 5.66 26.00
C THR A 196 -1.38 6.70 25.63
N ILE A 197 -1.35 7.22 24.40
CA ILE A 197 -2.38 8.15 23.90
C ILE A 197 -3.76 7.49 23.85
N LEU A 198 -3.82 6.23 23.40
CA LEU A 198 -5.07 5.49 23.32
C LEU A 198 -5.69 5.27 24.70
N GLU A 199 -4.88 4.91 25.70
CA GLU A 199 -5.33 4.76 27.09
C GLU A 199 -5.80 6.09 27.70
N ALA A 200 -5.10 7.18 27.43
CA ALA A 200 -5.49 8.50 27.91
C ALA A 200 -6.81 9.00 27.28
N SER A 201 -7.03 8.73 25.99
CA SER A 201 -8.26 9.12 25.29
C SER A 201 -9.47 8.29 25.72
N THR A 202 -9.30 6.98 25.94
CA THR A 202 -10.36 6.09 26.43
C THR A 202 -10.81 6.42 27.85
N LYS A 203 -9.89 6.74 28.76
CA LYS A 203 -10.22 7.20 30.12
C LYS A 203 -11.05 8.49 30.12
N LYS A 204 -10.65 9.49 29.31
CA LYS A 204 -11.41 10.74 29.15
C LYS A 204 -12.82 10.49 28.63
N TYR A 205 -12.99 9.58 27.68
CA TYR A 205 -14.31 9.24 27.12
C TYR A 205 -15.21 8.55 28.15
N SER A 206 -14.66 7.63 28.97
CA SER A 206 -15.43 7.00 30.05
C SER A 206 -15.87 8.00 31.12
N GLU A 207 -15.04 8.98 31.46
CA GLU A 207 -15.36 10.01 32.46
C GLU A 207 -16.39 11.03 31.94
N SER A 208 -16.37 11.35 30.64
CA SER A 208 -17.37 12.25 30.03
C SER A 208 -18.72 11.57 29.77
N SER A 209 -18.75 10.24 29.66
CA SER A 209 -19.98 9.45 29.43
C SER A 209 -20.74 9.13 30.73
N GLN A 210 -20.16 9.46 31.89
CA GLN A 210 -20.76 9.28 33.22
C GLN A 210 -21.30 10.58 33.83
N LYS A 211 -21.26 11.70 33.09
CA LYS A 211 -21.88 12.99 33.42
C LYS A 211 -23.08 13.24 32.54
#